data_AF-A0AAP5N327-F1
#
_entry.id   AF-A0AAP5N327-F1
#
_cell.length_a   1.000
_cell.length_b   1.000
_cell.length_c   1.000
_cell.angle_alpha   90.00
_cell.angle_beta   90.00
_cell.angle_gamma   90.00
#
_symmetry.space_group_name_H-M   'P 1'
#
loop_
_entity.id
_entity.type
_entity.pdbx_description
1 polymer ?
#
loop_
_entity_poly.entity_id
_entity_poly.type
_entity_poly.pdbx_seq_one_letter_code
_entity_poly.pdbx_strand_id
1 'polypeptide(L)' 'MHQQIENSFKYHSPKPGQPEKYTELREEAKELAYLINEICPNSREKSLAITNLEQVVMWANASIARNEVSE' A
#
# COMPACT_ATOMS: atom_id res chain seq x y z
N MET A 1 15.76 5.56 -22.85
CA MET A 1 14.97 4.56 -22.10
C MET A 1 14.16 5.29 -21.04
N HIS A 2 12.87 5.00 -20.89
CA HIS A 2 12.03 5.66 -19.87
C HIS A 2 12.28 5.01 -18.50
N GLN A 3 13.31 5.46 -17.78
CA GLN A 3 13.79 4.82 -16.55
C GLN A 3 12.70 4.59 -15.49
N GLN A 4 11.72 5.50 -15.39
CA GLN A 4 10.58 5.36 -14.48
C GLN A 4 9.64 4.20 -14.85
N ILE A 5 9.40 3.99 -16.15
CA ILE A 5 8.58 2.88 -16.65
C ILE A 5 9.29 1.57 -16.31
N GLU A 6 10.57 1.45 -16.68
CA GLU A 6 11.37 0.26 -16.36
C GLU A 6 11.39 -0.04 -14.86
N ASN A 7 11.57 0.99 -14.02
CA ASN A 7 11.54 0.81 -12.57
C ASN A 7 10.15 0.41 -12.05
N SER A 8 9.07 0.92 -12.66
CA SER A 8 7.69 0.63 -12.22
C SER A 8 7.24 -0.78 -12.55
N PHE A 9 7.73 -1.34 -13.67
CA PHE A 9 7.36 -2.66 -14.19
C PHE A 9 8.40 -3.76 -13.93
N LYS A 10 9.54 -3.43 -13.31
CA LYS A 10 10.54 -4.40 -12.85
C LYS A 10 10.06 -5.14 -11.60
N TYR A 11 10.44 -6.41 -11.47
CA TYR A 11 10.32 -7.16 -10.22
C TYR A 11 11.34 -6.67 -9.19
N HIS A 12 10.85 -6.28 -8.01
CA HIS A 12 11.65 -5.85 -6.87
C HIS A 12 11.57 -6.90 -5.76
N SER A 13 12.60 -7.75 -5.65
CA SER A 13 12.70 -8.68 -4.53
C SER A 13 12.77 -7.92 -3.20
N PRO A 14 12.04 -8.35 -2.16
CA PRO A 14 12.13 -7.73 -0.84
C PRO A 14 13.55 -7.76 -0.28
N LYS A 15 13.98 -6.63 0.29
CA LYS A 15 15.23 -6.50 1.03
C LYS A 15 15.00 -6.74 2.53
N PRO A 16 16.05 -7.04 3.33
CA PRO A 16 15.92 -7.12 4.79
C PRO A 16 15.25 -5.86 5.37
N GLY A 17 14.28 -6.03 6.28
CA GLY A 17 13.54 -4.91 6.89
C GLY A 17 12.33 -4.42 6.08
N GLN A 18 12.23 -4.72 4.78
CA GLN A 18 11.08 -4.33 3.98
C GLN A 18 9.79 -5.11 4.30
N PRO A 19 9.83 -6.45 4.47
CA PRO A 19 8.65 -7.22 4.86
C PRO A 19 7.95 -6.71 6.12
N GLU A 20 8.72 -6.24 7.10
CA GLU A 20 8.24 -5.68 8.35
C GLU A 20 7.48 -4.38 8.09
N LYS A 21 8.05 -3.45 7.32
CA LYS A 21 7.38 -2.20 6.91
C LYS A 21 6.11 -2.45 6.10
N TYR A 22 6.12 -3.43 5.19
CA TYR A 22 4.93 -3.81 4.44
C TYR A 22 3.83 -4.37 5.35
N THR A 23 4.21 -5.08 6.41
CA THR A 23 3.28 -5.64 7.38
C THR A 23 2.66 -4.54 8.20
N GLU A 24 3.47 -3.63 8.73
CA GLU A 24 3.02 -2.46 9.50
C GLU A 24 1.99 -1.63 8.71
N LEU A 25 2.30 -1.26 7.46
CA LEU A 25 1.36 -0.52 6.59
C LEU A 25 0.03 -1.26 6.37
N ARG A 26 0.06 -2.59 6.24
CA ARG A 26 -1.15 -3.39 6.02
C ARG A 26 -1.99 -3.51 7.28
N GLU A 27 -1.36 -3.68 8.44
CA GLU A 27 -2.06 -3.80 9.72
C GLU A 27 -2.78 -2.49 10.07
N GLU A 28 -2.10 -1.34 9.96
CA GLU A 28 -2.71 -0.02 10.20
C GLU A 28 -3.88 0.27 9.25
N ALA A 29 -3.71 -0.03 7.96
CA ALA A 29 -4.79 0.12 6.99
C ALA A 29 -5.97 -0.83 7.26
N LYS A 30 -5.69 -2.05 7.73
CA LYS A 30 -6.73 -3.02 8.10
C LYS A 30 -7.53 -2.52 9.30
N GLU A 31 -6.88 -1.95 10.31
CA GLU A 31 -7.57 -1.36 11.47
C GLU A 31 -8.49 -0.21 11.05
N LEU A 32 -8.00 0.71 10.20
CA LEU A 32 -8.84 1.79 9.66
C LEU A 32 -9.98 1.25 8.79
N ALA A 33 -9.76 0.20 8.01
CA ALA A 33 -10.80 -0.44 7.21
C ALA A 33 -11.92 -1.03 8.09
N TYR A 34 -11.57 -1.66 9.22
CA TYR A 34 -12.55 -2.11 10.21
C TYR A 34 -13.35 -0.96 10.79
N LEU A 35 -12.68 0.13 11.18
CA LEU A 35 -13.36 1.32 11.72
C LEU A 35 -14.33 1.94 10.69
N ILE A 36 -13.90 2.13 9.44
CA ILE A 36 -14.76 2.59 8.34
C ILE A 36 -15.96 1.65 8.17
N ASN A 37 -15.72 0.35 8.23
CA ASN A 37 -16.79 -0.62 8.09
C ASN A 37 -17.83 -0.55 9.22
N GLU A 38 -17.38 -0.31 10.44
CA GLU A 38 -18.22 -0.21 11.62
C GLU A 38 -19.05 1.08 11.66
N ILE A 39 -18.43 2.24 11.39
CA ILE A 39 -19.06 3.53 11.65
C ILE A 39 -19.74 4.16 10.43
N CYS A 40 -19.31 3.81 9.21
CA CYS A 40 -19.90 4.39 8.00
C CYS A 40 -21.16 3.62 7.56
N PRO A 41 -22.24 4.32 7.16
CA PRO A 41 -23.42 3.67 6.61
C PRO A 41 -23.10 2.96 5.30
N ASN A 42 -23.90 1.95 4.95
CA ASN A 42 -23.75 1.27 3.66
C ASN A 42 -24.08 2.23 2.51
N SER A 43 -23.05 2.67 1.79
CA SER A 43 -23.15 3.63 0.71
C SER A 43 -22.02 3.45 -0.31
N ARG A 44 -22.12 4.17 -1.43
CA ARG A 44 -21.05 4.23 -2.44
C ARG A 44 -19.75 4.79 -1.86
N GLU A 45 -19.86 5.82 -1.02
CA GLU A 45 -18.74 6.49 -0.37
C GLU A 45 -17.96 5.53 0.54
N LYS A 46 -18.67 4.68 1.32
CA LYS A 46 -18.04 3.63 2.13
C LYS A 46 -17.24 2.66 1.25
N SER A 47 -17.83 2.15 0.17
CA SER A 47 -17.12 1.27 -0.77
C SER A 47 -15.89 1.94 -1.37
N LEU A 48 -16.02 3.21 -1.79
CA LEU A 48 -14.90 3.98 -2.34
C LEU A 48 -13.81 4.26 -1.29
N ALA A 49 -14.18 4.50 -0.03
CA ALA A 49 -13.21 4.70 1.05
C ALA A 49 -12.33 3.47 1.24
N ILE A 50 -12.93 2.28 1.27
CA ILE A 50 -12.17 1.01 1.37
C ILE A 50 -11.28 0.80 0.13
N THR A 51 -11.82 0.96 -1.09
CA THR A 51 -11.02 0.81 -2.32
C THR A 51 -9.87 1.81 -2.42
N ASN A 52 -10.06 3.04 -1.94
CA ASN A 52 -8.99 4.03 -1.91
C ASN A 52 -7.95 3.70 -0.85
N LEU A 53 -8.35 3.16 0.30
CA LEU A 53 -7.42 2.72 1.34
C LEU A 53 -6.54 1.54 0.86
N GLU A 54 -7.11 0.60 0.12
CA GLU A 54 -6.34 -0.47 -0.55
C GLU A 54 -5.29 0.10 -1.52
N GLN A 55 -5.67 1.11 -2.31
CA GLN A 55 -4.74 1.79 -3.22
C GLN A 55 -3.64 2.55 -2.47
N VAL A 56 -3.95 3.17 -1.33
CA VAL A 56 -2.94 3.81 -0.47
C VAL A 56 -1.86 2.80 -0.08
N VAL A 57 -2.26 1.63 0.42
CA VAL A 57 -1.32 0.55 0.81
C VAL A 57 -0.52 0.04 -0.40
N MET A 58 -1.18 -0.14 -1.56
CA MET A 58 -0.51 -0.56 -2.79
C MET A 58 0.61 0.42 -3.17
N TRP A 59 0.32 1.73 -3.20
CA TRP A 59 1.29 2.74 -3.59
C TRP A 59 2.37 2.96 -2.52
N ALA A 60 2.05 2.83 -1.24
CA ALA A 60 3.02 2.88 -0.15
C ALA A 60 4.02 1.71 -0.22
N ASN A 61 3.54 0.48 -0.42
CA ASN A 61 4.41 -0.68 -0.61
C ASN A 61 5.26 -0.55 -1.89
N ALA A 62 4.68 -0.03 -2.97
CA ALA A 62 5.41 0.21 -4.21
C ALA A 62 6.50 1.27 -4.04
N SER A 63 6.30 2.30 -3.21
CA SER A 63 7.32 3.33 -2.97
C SER A 63 8.54 2.74 -2.26
N ILE A 64 8.33 1.88 -1.26
CA ILE A 64 9.38 1.14 -0.56
C ILE A 64 10.10 0.21 -1.53
N ALA A 65 9.35 -0.63 -2.27
CA ALA A 65 9.92 -1.60 -3.20
C ALA A 65 10.77 -0.96 -4.31
N ARG A 66 10.34 0.20 -4.83
CA ARG A 66 10.95 0.84 -6.00
C ARG A 66 12.09 1.82 -5.68
N ASN A 67 12.14 2.37 -4.46
CA ASN A 67 12.99 3.52 -4.16
C ASN A 67 13.92 3.35 -2.95
N GLU A 68 13.70 2.35 -2.10
CA GLU A 68 14.56 2.17 -0.94
C GLU A 68 15.93 1.61 -1.37
N VAL A 69 16.99 2.37 -1.08
CA VAL A 69 18.37 1.93 -1.30
C VAL A 69 18.77 1.12 -0.06
N SER A 70 19.31 -0.07 -0.26
CA SER A 70 19.96 -0.80 0.82
C SER A 70 21.23 -0.03 1.17
N GLU A 71 21.40 0.35 2.43
CA GLU A 71 22.67 0.86 2.96
C GLU A 71 23.80 -0.17 2.77
#